data_AF-A0A5N6VHC9-F1
#
_entry.id   AF-A0A5N6VHC9-F1
#
_cell.length_a   1.000
_cell.length_b   1.000
_cell.length_c   1.000
_cell.angle_alpha   90.00
_cell.angle_beta   90.00
_cell.angle_gamma   90.00
#
_symmetry.space_group_name_H-M   'P 1'
#
loop_
_entity.id
_entity.type
_entity.pdbx_description
1 polymer ?
#
loop_
_entity_poly.entity_id
_entity_poly.type
_entity_poly.pdbx_seq_one_letter_code
_entity_poly.pdbx_strand_id
1 'polypeptide(L)'
;MYLDRPASLACTECRRKHLKCDGSLPTCNRCTAASKECNYLPSRRGQKRRAAASTEPTAFRRAFGSIPEKLTVVDFPTADRLASVTNPHCESGPPEQEPASHLGGIQEASLTNALNGSESVTGQPTAAPPSSQIAPRRYHDEGLVNLFYANIHSAHPILLPRTMYNEELYPDSLQLAVQFVGSHFSTTTSSDSLRTATAEALRHDDQQGFHLVQARLLFAIALHSRNEIRESVSVLADAVSLAINLGMNRKDFSQRHGNIGIEAESIRRTWWELYVIDGIMAALQRNPTFRCHTIKPEVLLPCDENLYHNNTIPEPFSMAQFDARVYNDED
;
A
#
# COMPACT_ATOMS: atom_id res chain seq x y z
N MET A 1 3.60 -30.31 30.44
CA MET A 1 3.82 -29.22 31.41
C MET A 1 3.50 -27.91 30.69
N TYR A 2 2.32 -27.34 30.91
CA TYR A 2 1.91 -26.09 30.27
C TYR A 2 2.55 -24.90 31.01
N LEU A 3 3.26 -24.06 30.27
CA LEU A 3 3.90 -22.85 30.78
C LEU A 3 2.84 -21.78 31.06
N ASP A 4 2.79 -21.35 32.31
CA ASP A 4 1.84 -20.39 32.88
C ASP A 4 2.15 -18.98 32.34
N ARG A 5 1.44 -18.55 31.29
CA ARG A 5 1.52 -17.16 30.79
C ARG A 5 0.88 -16.24 31.84
N PRO A 6 1.57 -15.22 32.36
CA PRO A 6 0.96 -14.28 33.29
C PRO A 6 -0.14 -13.49 32.58
N ALA A 7 -1.31 -13.43 33.21
CA ALA A 7 -2.45 -12.68 32.69
C ALA A 7 -2.15 -11.19 32.55
N SER A 8 -2.53 -10.60 31.41
CA SER A 8 -2.36 -9.17 31.12
C SER A 8 -3.23 -8.25 32.00
N LEU A 9 -4.24 -8.82 32.68
CA LEU A 9 -5.14 -8.11 33.57
C LEU A 9 -5.47 -8.96 34.81
N ALA A 10 -5.20 -8.44 36.01
CA ALA A 10 -5.64 -9.04 37.27
C ALA A 10 -7.07 -8.59 37.62
N CYS A 11 -7.88 -9.50 38.17
CA CYS A 11 -9.24 -9.18 38.63
C CYS A 11 -9.24 -8.12 39.76
N THR A 12 -10.39 -7.49 40.01
CA THR A 12 -10.56 -6.41 40.98
C THR A 12 -10.16 -6.81 42.40
N GLU A 13 -10.51 -8.03 42.85
CA GLU A 13 -10.18 -8.51 44.19
C GLU A 13 -8.69 -8.81 44.37
N CYS A 14 -8.04 -9.46 43.39
CA CYS A 14 -6.60 -9.68 43.42
C CYS A 14 -5.84 -8.36 43.32
N ARG A 15 -6.31 -7.41 42.50
CA ARG A 15 -5.75 -6.07 42.40
C ARG A 15 -5.87 -5.30 43.71
N ARG A 16 -7.04 -5.31 44.35
CA ARG A 16 -7.29 -4.62 45.63
C ARG A 16 -6.40 -5.14 46.76
N LYS A 17 -6.12 -6.45 46.76
CA LYS A 17 -5.28 -7.09 47.79
C LYS A 17 -3.79 -7.18 47.41
N HIS A 18 -3.38 -6.64 46.26
CA HIS A 18 -2.03 -6.76 45.70
C HIS A 18 -1.52 -8.22 45.63
N LEU A 19 -2.40 -9.14 45.24
CA LEU A 19 -2.08 -10.56 45.08
C LEU A 19 -1.91 -10.93 43.60
N LYS A 20 -1.09 -11.95 43.32
CA LYS A 20 -0.95 -12.51 41.96
C LYS A 20 -2.27 -13.15 41.54
N CYS A 21 -2.77 -12.74 40.38
CA CYS A 21 -3.96 -13.28 39.72
C CYS A 21 -3.51 -14.16 38.54
N ASP A 22 -4.14 -15.32 38.39
CA ASP A 22 -3.92 -16.25 37.28
C ASP A 22 -4.73 -15.89 36.03
N GLY A 23 -5.70 -14.98 36.13
CA GLY A 23 -6.46 -14.46 34.98
C GLY A 23 -7.39 -15.45 34.30
N SER A 24 -7.68 -16.60 34.95
CA SER A 24 -8.67 -17.55 34.43
C SER A 24 -10.07 -16.91 34.43
N LEU A 25 -10.82 -17.19 33.37
CA LEU A 25 -12.20 -16.75 33.15
C LEU A 25 -13.14 -17.96 33.29
N PRO A 26 -14.33 -17.82 33.91
CA PRO A 26 -14.94 -16.57 34.38
C PRO A 26 -14.43 -16.09 35.75
N THR A 27 -13.89 -16.98 36.59
CA THR A 27 -13.38 -16.63 37.93
C THR A 27 -11.95 -17.14 38.12
N CYS A 28 -11.08 -16.28 38.66
CA CYS A 28 -9.69 -16.65 38.92
C CYS A 28 -9.61 -17.72 40.03
N ASN A 29 -8.61 -18.62 40.00
CA ASN A 29 -8.53 -19.74 40.95
C ASN A 29 -8.53 -19.28 42.42
N ARG A 30 -7.95 -18.11 42.70
CA ARG A 30 -7.92 -17.54 44.05
C ARG A 30 -9.29 -17.02 44.49
N CYS A 31 -10.04 -16.39 43.61
CA CYS A 31 -11.40 -15.94 43.91
C CYS A 31 -12.36 -17.12 44.04
N THR A 32 -12.18 -18.18 43.24
CA THR A 32 -12.90 -19.45 43.38
C THR A 32 -12.66 -20.07 44.75
N ALA A 33 -11.40 -20.23 45.17
CA ALA A 33 -11.06 -20.81 46.47
C ALA A 33 -11.51 -19.96 47.67
N ALA A 34 -11.57 -18.63 47.50
CA ALA A 34 -12.00 -17.71 48.55
C ALA A 34 -13.51 -17.44 48.54
N SER A 35 -14.26 -18.05 47.61
CA SER A 35 -15.68 -17.77 47.33
C SER A 35 -15.96 -16.26 47.27
N LYS A 36 -15.15 -15.54 46.49
CA LYS A 36 -15.28 -14.09 46.28
C LYS A 36 -15.69 -13.79 44.86
N GLU A 37 -16.46 -12.72 44.72
CA GLU A 37 -16.84 -12.15 43.43
C GLU A 37 -15.59 -11.75 42.65
N CYS A 38 -15.47 -12.25 41.41
CA CYS A 38 -14.29 -12.10 40.58
C CYS A 38 -14.64 -11.30 39.33
N ASN A 39 -14.48 -9.98 39.39
CA ASN A 39 -14.80 -9.10 38.26
C ASN A 39 -13.51 -8.55 37.66
N TYR A 40 -13.46 -8.42 36.35
CA TYR A 40 -12.36 -7.78 35.65
C TYR A 40 -12.86 -6.43 35.13
N LEU A 41 -12.34 -5.33 35.67
CA LEU A 41 -12.70 -3.98 35.24
C LEU A 41 -11.56 -3.32 34.45
N PRO A 42 -11.88 -2.55 33.39
CA PRO A 42 -10.89 -1.83 32.59
C PRO A 42 -10.09 -0.84 33.46
N SER A 43 -8.78 -0.79 33.24
CA SER A 43 -7.88 0.12 33.96
C SER A 43 -8.08 1.57 33.52
N ARG A 44 -8.34 2.47 34.48
CA ARG A 44 -8.43 3.92 34.24
C ARG A 44 -7.08 4.63 34.18
N ARG A 45 -5.95 3.93 34.38
CA ARG A 45 -4.62 4.54 34.21
C ARG A 45 -4.37 4.81 32.73
N GLY A 46 -4.43 6.08 32.34
CA GLY A 46 -4.21 6.56 30.97
C GLY A 46 -5.37 7.36 30.38
N GLN A 47 -6.58 7.28 30.96
CA GLN A 47 -7.73 8.06 30.49
C GLN A 47 -7.68 9.49 31.03
N LYS A 48 -7.02 10.39 30.28
CA LYS A 48 -7.15 11.84 30.46
C LYS A 48 -8.62 12.21 30.21
N ARG A 49 -9.33 12.66 31.26
CA ARG A 49 -10.70 13.16 31.20
C ARG A 49 -10.79 14.28 30.16
N ARG A 50 -11.47 14.07 29.03
CA ARG A 50 -11.97 15.15 28.17
C ARG A 50 -13.35 15.55 28.72
N ALA A 51 -13.38 16.63 29.48
CA ALA A 51 -14.60 17.35 29.79
C ALA A 51 -14.59 18.68 29.01
N ALA A 52 -15.69 18.91 28.27
CA ALA A 52 -16.26 20.17 27.80
C ALA A 52 -15.36 21.23 27.10
N ALA A 53 -15.62 21.40 25.80
CA ALA A 53 -15.76 22.65 25.02
C ALA A 53 -14.67 23.76 24.98
N SER A 54 -14.37 24.12 23.73
CA SER A 54 -14.03 25.45 23.16
C SER A 54 -12.56 25.91 23.01
N THR A 55 -12.29 26.29 21.75
CA THR A 55 -11.25 27.21 21.22
C THR A 55 -9.78 26.75 21.14
N GLU A 56 -9.32 26.60 19.88
CA GLU A 56 -7.94 26.49 19.36
C GLU A 56 -7.03 27.68 19.78
N PRO A 57 -5.72 27.69 19.45
CA PRO A 57 -4.69 26.69 19.75
C PRO A 57 -3.40 27.35 20.27
N THR A 58 -2.67 26.75 21.20
CA THR A 58 -1.20 26.91 21.27
C THR A 58 -0.60 25.99 22.34
N ALA A 59 0.59 25.50 22.04
CA ALA A 59 1.55 24.88 22.96
C ALA A 59 1.23 23.48 23.52
N PHE A 60 1.71 22.45 22.81
CA PHE A 60 2.16 21.21 23.46
C PHE A 60 3.56 20.82 22.95
N ARG A 61 4.51 21.73 23.15
CA ARG A 61 5.95 21.43 23.09
C ARG A 61 6.37 21.04 24.51
N ARG A 62 6.61 19.74 24.73
CA ARG A 62 7.27 19.05 25.87
C ARG A 62 6.41 17.91 26.44
N ALA A 63 6.69 16.68 26.00
CA ALA A 63 6.74 15.48 26.84
C ALA A 63 7.08 14.22 25.99
N PHE A 64 8.29 14.17 25.44
CA PHE A 64 8.97 12.90 25.19
C PHE A 64 10.33 12.97 25.88
N GLY A 65 10.27 12.96 27.21
CA GLY A 65 11.41 12.65 28.06
C GLY A 65 11.29 11.20 28.49
N SER A 66 12.36 10.44 28.25
CA SER A 66 12.66 9.14 28.86
C SER A 66 11.95 7.91 28.27
N ILE A 67 12.52 7.36 27.19
CA ILE A 67 12.33 5.94 26.83
C ILE A 67 13.33 5.13 27.68
N PRO A 68 12.91 4.05 28.38
CA PRO A 68 13.85 3.15 29.03
C PRO A 68 14.59 2.32 27.98
N GLU A 69 15.90 2.34 28.09
CA GLU A 69 16.88 1.57 27.32
C GLU A 69 16.71 0.06 27.58
N LYS A 70 16.00 -0.63 26.67
CA LYS A 70 16.28 -2.01 26.18
C LYS A 70 15.09 -2.57 25.42
N LEU A 71 15.12 -2.41 24.10
CA LEU A 71 14.49 -3.32 23.15
C LEU A 71 15.59 -3.71 22.17
N THR A 72 16.07 -4.93 22.28
CA THR A 72 17.07 -5.52 21.37
C THR A 72 16.40 -5.72 20.02
N VAL A 73 16.73 -4.84 19.07
CA VAL A 73 16.50 -5.06 17.64
C VAL A 73 17.47 -6.15 17.19
N VAL A 74 16.94 -7.16 16.50
CA VAL A 74 17.75 -8.17 15.83
C VAL A 74 18.53 -7.49 14.70
N ASP A 75 19.85 -7.56 14.79
CA ASP A 75 20.78 -6.96 13.84
C ASP A 75 20.65 -7.58 12.44
N PHE A 76 20.41 -6.73 11.43
CA PHE A 76 20.86 -6.98 10.07
C PHE A 76 21.94 -5.92 9.74
N PRO A 77 23.09 -6.32 9.17
CA PRO A 77 24.25 -5.44 9.06
C PRO A 77 24.00 -4.35 8.03
N THR A 78 23.90 -3.10 8.48
CA THR A 78 23.88 -1.92 7.63
C THR A 78 25.24 -1.23 7.72
N ALA A 79 25.90 -1.05 6.58
CA ALA A 79 27.11 -0.23 6.50
C ALA A 79 26.72 1.24 6.65
N ASP A 80 27.21 1.84 7.72
CA ASP A 80 27.05 3.25 8.06
C ASP A 80 28.11 4.10 7.33
N ARG A 81 27.76 5.38 7.13
CA ARG A 81 28.58 6.55 6.76
C ARG A 81 28.78 6.92 5.28
N LEU A 82 28.10 7.99 4.87
CA LEU A 82 28.75 9.31 4.78
C LEU A 82 27.75 10.46 4.86
N ALA A 83 28.19 11.52 5.54
CA ALA A 83 27.42 12.65 6.02
C ALA A 83 27.32 13.81 5.00
N SER A 84 26.30 14.64 5.24
CA SER A 84 26.26 16.10 5.08
C SER A 84 27.18 16.77 4.06
N VAL A 85 26.58 17.32 3.01
CA VAL A 85 27.14 18.50 2.31
C VAL A 85 26.06 19.58 2.25
N THR A 86 26.37 20.69 2.90
CA THR A 86 25.69 21.99 2.83
C THR A 86 25.85 22.60 1.44
N ASN A 87 24.75 23.08 0.86
CA ASN A 87 24.73 23.90 -0.36
C ASN A 87 25.55 25.18 -0.21
N PRO A 88 26.28 25.58 -1.26
CA PRO A 88 26.43 26.98 -1.62
C PRO A 88 25.61 27.32 -2.87
N HIS A 89 25.09 28.54 -2.81
CA HIS A 89 24.40 29.32 -3.82
C HIS A 89 25.16 29.38 -5.17
N CYS A 90 24.44 29.46 -6.30
CA CYS A 90 25.00 30.07 -7.51
C CYS A 90 23.90 30.76 -8.33
N GLU A 91 24.15 32.03 -8.60
CA GLU A 91 23.33 32.97 -9.37
C GLU A 91 23.51 32.80 -10.90
N SER A 92 22.54 33.38 -11.59
CA SER A 92 22.23 33.59 -13.00
C SER A 92 23.29 34.13 -13.98
N GLY A 93 23.19 33.75 -15.27
CA GLY A 93 23.68 34.49 -16.45
C GLY A 93 23.47 33.74 -17.80
N PRO A 94 23.27 34.41 -18.97
CA PRO A 94 22.34 33.99 -20.05
C PRO A 94 23.01 33.52 -21.39
N PRO A 95 22.23 33.18 -22.46
CA PRO A 95 22.70 32.42 -23.64
C PRO A 95 23.06 33.28 -24.86
N GLU A 96 23.87 32.75 -25.78
CA GLU A 96 24.18 33.38 -27.08
C GLU A 96 24.17 32.39 -28.25
N GLN A 97 23.95 32.97 -29.44
CA GLN A 97 23.38 32.43 -30.67
C GLN A 97 24.41 31.87 -31.68
N GLU A 98 23.87 31.08 -32.61
CA GLU A 98 24.38 30.68 -33.94
C GLU A 98 25.04 31.81 -34.77
N PRO A 99 25.81 31.43 -35.80
CA PRO A 99 25.43 31.93 -37.13
C PRO A 99 25.53 30.90 -38.27
N ALA A 100 24.61 31.07 -39.23
CA ALA A 100 24.54 30.40 -40.53
C ALA A 100 25.08 31.30 -41.67
N SER A 101 25.80 30.73 -42.63
CA SER A 101 25.95 31.15 -44.06
C SER A 101 26.88 30.12 -44.76
N HIS A 102 26.86 29.77 -46.07
CA HIS A 102 26.10 30.11 -47.27
C HIS A 102 26.53 29.14 -48.42
N LEU A 103 25.57 28.73 -49.27
CA LEU A 103 25.61 28.47 -50.73
C LEU A 103 26.35 27.29 -51.46
N GLY A 104 25.52 26.57 -52.26
CA GLY A 104 25.79 26.07 -53.63
C GLY A 104 26.00 24.55 -53.75
N GLY A 105 25.32 23.74 -54.57
CA GLY A 105 24.30 23.88 -55.61
C GLY A 105 24.35 22.66 -56.56
N ILE A 106 23.18 22.18 -57.03
CA ILE A 106 22.95 21.32 -58.25
C ILE A 106 23.37 19.82 -58.07
N GLN A 107 22.62 18.74 -58.38
CA GLN A 107 21.64 18.39 -59.43
C GLN A 107 20.82 17.10 -59.08
N GLU A 108 19.56 17.04 -59.57
CA GLU A 108 18.79 15.89 -60.17
C GLU A 108 18.70 14.50 -59.46
N ALA A 109 17.61 13.72 -59.50
CA ALA A 109 16.35 13.71 -60.26
C ALA A 109 15.23 12.96 -59.49
N SER A 110 13.99 13.36 -59.75
CA SER A 110 12.75 12.63 -59.45
C SER A 110 12.59 11.38 -60.31
N LEU A 111 11.91 10.35 -59.80
CA LEU A 111 10.87 9.63 -60.56
C LEU A 111 9.76 9.11 -59.63
N THR A 112 8.56 9.61 -59.88
CA THR A 112 7.24 9.12 -59.48
C THR A 112 6.89 7.81 -60.23
N ASN A 113 5.98 7.00 -59.68
CA ASN A 113 4.76 6.60 -60.39
C ASN A 113 3.80 5.77 -59.53
N ALA A 114 2.51 5.96 -59.81
CA ALA A 114 1.37 5.33 -59.19
C ALA A 114 0.52 4.60 -60.24
N LEU A 115 -0.25 3.61 -59.75
CA LEU A 115 -1.56 3.10 -60.22
C LEU A 115 -1.69 1.96 -61.27
N ASN A 116 -2.47 0.97 -60.80
CA ASN A 116 -3.56 0.20 -61.42
C ASN A 116 -3.33 -1.10 -62.23
N GLY A 117 -4.17 -2.11 -61.93
CA GLY A 117 -4.48 -3.25 -62.79
C GLY A 117 -5.08 -4.46 -62.06
N SER A 118 -6.36 -4.75 -62.30
CA SER A 118 -7.25 -5.77 -61.72
C SER A 118 -7.07 -7.20 -62.26
N GLU A 119 -7.47 -8.24 -61.49
CA GLU A 119 -8.19 -9.42 -62.01
C GLU A 119 -8.82 -10.28 -60.89
N SER A 120 -9.88 -11.02 -61.25
CA SER A 120 -10.90 -11.61 -60.38
C SER A 120 -11.00 -13.12 -60.62
N VAL A 121 -11.00 -13.98 -59.59
CA VAL A 121 -11.50 -15.37 -59.66
C VAL A 121 -12.12 -15.82 -58.32
N THR A 122 -13.26 -16.48 -58.48
CA THR A 122 -14.29 -17.01 -57.58
C THR A 122 -13.82 -18.09 -56.59
N GLY A 123 -14.43 -18.12 -55.39
CA GLY A 123 -14.46 -19.31 -54.53
C GLY A 123 -14.70 -19.03 -53.04
N GLN A 124 -15.94 -19.18 -52.58
CA GLN A 124 -16.28 -19.23 -51.15
C GLN A 124 -16.21 -20.68 -50.67
N PRO A 125 -15.71 -20.98 -49.45
CA PRO A 125 -16.66 -21.45 -48.44
C PRO A 125 -16.33 -21.01 -46.99
N THR A 126 -17.42 -20.83 -46.24
CA THR A 126 -17.57 -20.98 -44.77
C THR A 126 -16.74 -20.09 -43.85
N ALA A 127 -17.38 -19.03 -43.36
CA ALA A 127 -16.93 -18.25 -42.21
C ALA A 127 -16.95 -19.12 -40.93
N ALA A 128 -15.76 -19.37 -40.38
CA ALA A 128 -15.63 -19.65 -38.95
C ALA A 128 -15.93 -18.36 -38.17
N PRO A 129 -16.53 -18.42 -36.96
CA PRO A 129 -16.73 -17.22 -36.15
C PRO A 129 -15.35 -16.62 -35.82
N PRO A 130 -15.23 -15.29 -35.69
CA PRO A 130 -13.97 -14.70 -35.29
C PRO A 130 -13.71 -15.17 -33.86
N SER A 131 -12.76 -16.09 -33.71
CA SER A 131 -12.10 -16.31 -32.42
C SER A 131 -11.60 -14.96 -31.97
N SER A 132 -12.12 -14.47 -30.85
CA SER A 132 -11.64 -13.29 -30.15
C SER A 132 -10.18 -13.51 -29.79
N GLN A 133 -9.27 -13.22 -30.73
CA GLN A 133 -7.84 -13.24 -30.50
C GLN A 133 -7.52 -12.02 -29.65
N ILE A 134 -7.66 -12.18 -28.33
CA ILE A 134 -7.04 -11.32 -27.34
C ILE A 134 -5.56 -11.32 -27.70
N ALA A 135 -5.04 -10.18 -28.16
CA ALA A 135 -3.63 -10.04 -28.46
C ALA A 135 -2.82 -10.52 -27.23
N PRO A 136 -1.73 -11.27 -27.41
CA PRO A 136 -0.93 -11.75 -26.29
C PRO A 136 -0.50 -10.54 -25.47
N ARG A 137 -0.91 -10.50 -24.18
CA ARG A 137 -0.50 -9.46 -23.22
C ARG A 137 1.02 -9.43 -23.23
N ARG A 138 1.61 -8.40 -23.87
CA ARG A 138 3.02 -8.37 -24.29
C ARG A 138 4.04 -8.50 -23.15
N TYR A 139 3.59 -8.47 -21.90
CA TYR A 139 4.40 -8.50 -20.70
C TYR A 139 3.86 -9.46 -19.64
N HIS A 140 3.05 -10.47 -19.95
CA HIS A 140 2.44 -11.30 -18.92
C HIS A 140 3.22 -12.60 -18.65
N ASP A 141 4.02 -12.61 -17.59
CA ASP A 141 4.67 -13.81 -17.05
C ASP A 141 3.88 -14.35 -15.84
N GLU A 142 3.08 -15.39 -16.08
CA GLU A 142 2.31 -16.10 -15.04
C GLU A 142 3.18 -16.63 -13.89
N GLY A 143 4.43 -17.02 -14.17
CA GLY A 143 5.36 -17.51 -13.15
C GLY A 143 5.70 -16.42 -12.14
N LEU A 144 6.00 -15.20 -12.62
CA LEU A 144 6.27 -14.05 -11.76
C LEU A 144 5.04 -13.61 -10.98
N VAL A 145 3.86 -13.63 -11.61
CA VAL A 145 2.59 -13.34 -10.92
C VAL A 145 2.35 -14.34 -9.79
N ASN A 146 2.56 -15.64 -10.04
CA ASN A 146 2.44 -16.67 -9.00
C ASN A 146 3.44 -16.45 -7.85
N LEU A 147 4.67 -16.05 -8.14
CA LEU A 147 5.67 -15.71 -7.13
C LEU A 147 5.26 -14.49 -6.29
N PHE A 148 4.67 -13.47 -6.90
CA PHE A 148 4.09 -12.34 -6.17
C PHE A 148 3.00 -12.81 -5.19
N TYR A 149 2.04 -13.60 -5.66
CA TYR A 149 0.94 -14.08 -4.80
C TYR A 149 1.41 -15.03 -3.70
N ALA A 150 2.43 -15.84 -3.96
CA ALA A 150 2.98 -16.76 -2.98
C ALA A 150 3.76 -16.06 -1.86
N ASN A 151 4.41 -14.92 -2.14
CA ASN A 151 5.39 -14.31 -1.22
C ASN A 151 5.04 -12.91 -0.71
N ILE A 152 4.17 -12.16 -1.41
CA ILE A 152 3.94 -10.74 -1.14
C ILE A 152 2.47 -10.42 -0.85
N HIS A 153 1.55 -11.01 -1.61
CA HIS A 153 0.13 -10.61 -1.53
C HIS A 153 -0.46 -10.77 -0.13
N SER A 154 -0.08 -11.80 0.64
CA SER A 154 -0.56 -12.00 2.01
C SER A 154 -0.15 -10.87 2.98
N ALA A 155 1.01 -10.24 2.74
CA ALA A 155 1.49 -9.12 3.54
C ALA A 155 0.97 -7.77 3.02
N HIS A 156 0.71 -7.68 1.70
CA HIS A 156 0.24 -6.47 1.03
C HIS A 156 -1.01 -6.77 0.18
N PRO A 157 -2.17 -7.11 0.80
CA PRO A 157 -3.33 -7.68 0.12
C PRO A 157 -4.21 -6.60 -0.54
N ILE A 158 -3.60 -5.77 -1.38
CA ILE A 158 -4.27 -4.63 -2.02
C ILE A 158 -4.91 -5.00 -3.37
N LEU A 159 -4.54 -6.13 -3.97
CA LEU A 159 -5.10 -6.64 -5.22
C LEU A 159 -6.11 -7.75 -4.96
N LEU A 160 -6.96 -8.05 -5.93
CA LEU A 160 -7.90 -9.17 -5.86
C LEU A 160 -7.17 -10.50 -5.57
N PRO A 161 -7.83 -11.49 -4.93
CA PRO A 161 -7.30 -12.84 -4.78
C PRO A 161 -6.78 -13.45 -6.08
N ARG A 162 -5.78 -14.33 -5.96
CA ARG A 162 -5.07 -14.93 -7.10
C ARG A 162 -5.99 -15.54 -8.16
N THR A 163 -7.08 -16.17 -7.72
CA THR A 163 -8.07 -16.84 -8.57
C THR A 163 -8.76 -15.87 -9.55
N MET A 164 -8.86 -14.60 -9.20
CA MET A 164 -9.54 -13.57 -10.01
C MET A 164 -8.58 -12.62 -10.72
N TYR A 165 -7.27 -12.70 -10.46
CA TYR A 165 -6.30 -11.75 -11.01
C TYR A 165 -6.33 -11.66 -12.55
N ASN A 166 -6.50 -12.80 -13.21
CA ASN A 166 -6.52 -12.88 -14.67
C ASN A 166 -7.88 -12.49 -15.28
N GLU A 167 -8.94 -12.50 -14.48
CA GLU A 167 -10.29 -12.08 -14.89
C GLU A 167 -10.39 -10.55 -14.93
N GLU A 168 -9.59 -9.88 -14.10
CA GLU A 168 -9.52 -8.43 -14.02
C GLU A 168 -8.70 -7.81 -15.16
N LEU A 169 -9.14 -6.63 -15.63
CA LEU A 169 -8.50 -5.86 -16.69
C LEU A 169 -7.51 -4.85 -16.09
N TYR A 170 -6.54 -5.34 -15.32
CA TYR A 170 -5.52 -4.48 -14.72
C TYR A 170 -4.72 -3.72 -15.78
N PRO A 171 -4.43 -2.41 -15.57
CA PRO A 171 -3.54 -1.65 -16.45
C PRO A 171 -2.13 -2.22 -16.53
N ASP A 172 -1.43 -1.98 -17.65
CA ASP A 172 -0.07 -2.47 -17.88
C ASP A 172 0.91 -2.04 -16.78
N SER A 173 0.76 -0.81 -16.25
CA SER A 173 1.56 -0.27 -15.15
C SER A 173 1.48 -1.15 -13.89
N LEU A 174 0.29 -1.61 -13.55
CA LEU A 174 0.04 -2.47 -12.41
C LEU A 174 0.51 -3.91 -12.66
N GLN A 175 0.27 -4.45 -13.87
CA GLN A 175 0.76 -5.77 -14.24
C GLN A 175 2.29 -5.84 -14.19
N LEU A 176 2.99 -4.79 -14.64
CA LEU A 176 4.45 -4.68 -14.57
C LEU A 176 4.93 -4.57 -13.11
N ALA A 177 4.27 -3.77 -12.28
CA ALA A 177 4.61 -3.67 -10.86
C ALA A 177 4.50 -5.02 -10.13
N VAL A 178 3.44 -5.80 -10.38
CA VAL A 178 3.26 -7.15 -9.83
C VAL A 178 4.42 -8.07 -10.24
N GLN A 179 4.79 -8.06 -11.52
CA GLN A 179 5.86 -8.91 -12.03
C GLN A 179 7.25 -8.49 -11.58
N PHE A 180 7.51 -7.18 -11.50
CA PHE A 180 8.74 -6.64 -10.93
C PHE A 180 8.90 -7.07 -9.47
N VAL A 181 7.83 -7.01 -8.68
CA VAL A 181 7.87 -7.50 -7.31
C VAL A 181 8.09 -9.02 -7.30
N GLY A 182 7.36 -9.77 -8.12
CA GLY A 182 7.50 -11.23 -8.25
C GLY A 182 8.89 -11.69 -8.69
N SER A 183 9.58 -10.91 -9.52
CA SER A 183 10.92 -11.27 -10.03
C SER A 183 12.00 -11.29 -8.95
N HIS A 184 11.77 -10.66 -7.78
CA HIS A 184 12.69 -10.78 -6.64
C HIS A 184 12.74 -12.19 -6.05
N PHE A 185 11.74 -13.02 -6.34
CA PHE A 185 11.66 -14.42 -5.92
C PHE A 185 11.98 -15.39 -7.08
N SER A 186 12.33 -14.86 -8.26
CA SER A 186 12.70 -15.65 -9.42
C SER A 186 14.22 -15.83 -9.47
N THR A 187 14.66 -17.03 -9.84
CA THR A 187 16.08 -17.33 -10.09
C THR A 187 16.49 -17.15 -11.55
N THR A 188 15.52 -16.98 -12.45
CA THR A 188 15.73 -16.99 -13.91
C THR A 188 15.49 -15.64 -14.57
N THR A 189 14.77 -14.73 -13.90
CA THR A 189 14.39 -13.42 -14.47
C THR A 189 15.11 -12.29 -13.75
N SER A 190 15.79 -11.42 -14.50
CA SER A 190 16.40 -10.21 -13.94
C SER A 190 15.33 -9.17 -13.57
N SER A 191 15.38 -8.71 -12.32
CA SER A 191 14.47 -7.68 -11.82
C SER A 191 14.75 -6.28 -12.39
N ASP A 192 15.96 -6.01 -12.89
CA ASP A 192 16.34 -4.63 -13.30
C ASP A 192 15.66 -4.18 -14.61
N SER A 193 15.41 -5.12 -15.53
CA SER A 193 14.63 -4.83 -16.74
C SER A 193 13.18 -4.50 -16.40
N LEU A 194 12.57 -5.28 -15.50
CA LEU A 194 11.21 -5.06 -15.02
C LEU A 194 11.09 -3.78 -14.19
N ARG A 195 12.10 -3.44 -13.38
CA ARG A 195 12.18 -2.16 -12.67
C ARG A 195 12.06 -1.00 -13.65
N THR A 196 12.87 -1.01 -14.70
CA THR A 196 12.94 0.07 -15.70
C THR A 196 11.63 0.18 -16.48
N ALA A 197 11.07 -0.95 -16.91
CA ALA A 197 9.79 -0.99 -17.61
C ALA A 197 8.63 -0.50 -16.72
N THR A 198 8.61 -0.90 -15.45
CA THR A 198 7.60 -0.46 -14.47
C THR A 198 7.68 1.05 -14.27
N ALA A 199 8.89 1.60 -14.05
CA ALA A 199 9.08 3.04 -13.86
C ALA A 199 8.60 3.84 -15.08
N GLU A 200 8.83 3.34 -16.30
CA GLU A 200 8.36 3.98 -17.53
C GLU A 200 6.84 3.94 -17.67
N ALA A 201 6.22 2.78 -17.42
CA ALA A 201 4.76 2.65 -17.47
C ALA A 201 4.05 3.53 -16.44
N LEU A 202 4.61 3.67 -15.23
CA LEU A 202 4.06 4.53 -14.17
C LEU A 202 4.11 6.04 -14.50
N ARG A 203 5.05 6.47 -15.36
CA ARG A 203 5.16 7.85 -15.83
C ARG A 203 4.12 8.20 -16.89
N HIS A 204 3.74 7.22 -17.72
CA HIS A 204 2.86 7.40 -18.87
C HIS A 204 1.43 6.91 -18.63
N ASP A 205 1.05 6.65 -17.37
CA ASP A 205 -0.30 6.20 -17.03
C ASP A 205 -1.28 7.39 -16.99
N ASP A 206 -2.05 7.52 -18.07
CA ASP A 206 -3.02 8.61 -18.26
C ASP A 206 -4.33 8.42 -17.47
N GLN A 207 -4.63 7.21 -16.99
CA GLN A 207 -5.91 6.95 -16.33
C GLN A 207 -5.99 7.62 -14.95
N GLN A 208 -4.84 7.80 -14.30
CA GLN A 208 -4.72 8.38 -12.95
C GLN A 208 -5.73 7.81 -11.94
N GLY A 209 -6.10 6.52 -12.08
CA GLY A 209 -7.09 5.84 -11.25
C GLY A 209 -6.50 5.17 -10.01
N PHE A 210 -7.34 4.46 -9.25
CA PHE A 210 -6.88 3.74 -8.05
C PHE A 210 -5.89 2.60 -8.36
N HIS A 211 -5.94 2.00 -9.56
CA HIS A 211 -4.93 1.03 -10.01
C HIS A 211 -3.53 1.64 -10.09
N LEU A 212 -3.40 2.91 -10.49
CA LEU A 212 -2.11 3.59 -10.50
C LEU A 212 -1.58 3.81 -9.08
N VAL A 213 -2.47 4.06 -8.11
CA VAL A 213 -2.11 4.11 -6.68
C VAL A 213 -1.57 2.74 -6.22
N GLN A 214 -2.27 1.65 -6.56
CA GLN A 214 -1.82 0.28 -6.24
C GLN A 214 -0.45 0.00 -6.86
N ALA A 215 -0.25 0.35 -8.14
CA ALA A 215 1.00 0.11 -8.86
C ALA A 215 2.18 0.89 -8.25
N ARG A 216 1.98 2.18 -7.95
CA ARG A 216 3.00 3.01 -7.29
C ARG A 216 3.31 2.52 -5.88
N LEU A 217 2.31 2.08 -5.12
CA LEU A 217 2.50 1.54 -3.77
C LEU A 217 3.36 0.27 -3.78
N LEU A 218 3.02 -0.71 -4.62
CA LEU A 218 3.83 -1.93 -4.77
C LEU A 218 5.25 -1.62 -5.26
N PHE A 219 5.38 -0.71 -6.23
CA PHE A 219 6.68 -0.29 -6.74
C PHE A 219 7.51 0.38 -5.63
N ALA A 220 6.95 1.33 -4.88
CA ALA A 220 7.64 2.01 -3.79
C ALA A 220 8.13 1.05 -2.70
N ILE A 221 7.33 0.04 -2.33
CA ILE A 221 7.71 -1.01 -1.37
C ILE A 221 8.93 -1.80 -1.90
N ALA A 222 8.90 -2.23 -3.16
CA ALA A 222 10.03 -2.94 -3.77
C ALA A 222 11.28 -2.07 -3.96
N LEU A 223 11.12 -0.78 -4.26
CA LEU A 223 12.25 0.15 -4.29
C LEU A 223 12.88 0.31 -2.91
N HIS A 224 12.05 0.37 -1.86
CA HIS A 224 12.54 0.46 -0.49
C HIS A 224 13.35 -0.78 -0.11
N SER A 225 12.86 -1.98 -0.42
CA SER A 225 13.55 -3.24 -0.11
C SER A 225 14.87 -3.40 -0.87
N ARG A 226 14.99 -2.78 -2.06
CA ARG A 226 16.24 -2.68 -2.83
C ARG A 226 17.19 -1.57 -2.36
N ASN A 227 16.87 -0.87 -1.27
CA ASN A 227 17.61 0.28 -0.76
C ASN A 227 17.66 1.49 -1.73
N GLU A 228 16.70 1.58 -2.66
CA GLU A 228 16.53 2.72 -3.57
C GLU A 228 15.66 3.81 -2.92
N ILE A 229 16.06 4.23 -1.72
CA ILE A 229 15.24 4.98 -0.76
C ILE A 229 14.70 6.30 -1.33
N ARG A 230 15.55 7.07 -2.03
CA ARG A 230 15.15 8.38 -2.57
C ARG A 230 13.99 8.28 -3.56
N GLU A 231 14.08 7.30 -4.47
CA GLU A 231 13.04 7.09 -5.47
C GLU A 231 11.79 6.45 -4.85
N SER A 232 11.98 5.48 -3.95
CA SER A 232 10.89 4.88 -3.16
C SER A 232 10.02 5.94 -2.47
N VAL A 233 10.64 6.89 -1.78
CA VAL A 233 9.94 7.99 -1.09
C VAL A 233 9.23 8.91 -2.07
N SER A 234 9.84 9.21 -3.21
CA SER A 234 9.21 10.04 -4.25
C SER A 234 7.96 9.35 -4.82
N VAL A 235 8.07 8.08 -5.19
CA VAL A 235 6.96 7.30 -5.75
C VAL A 235 5.83 7.15 -4.72
N LEU A 236 6.17 6.91 -3.45
CA LEU A 236 5.17 6.83 -2.38
C LEU A 236 4.46 8.18 -2.18
N ALA A 237 5.20 9.30 -2.20
CA ALA A 237 4.60 10.63 -2.09
C ALA A 237 3.63 10.91 -3.25
N ASP A 238 3.94 10.47 -4.47
CA ASP A 238 3.07 10.58 -5.63
C ASP A 238 1.83 9.68 -5.50
N ALA A 239 1.97 8.47 -4.95
CA ALA A 239 0.85 7.57 -4.65
C ALA A 239 -0.10 8.19 -3.61
N VAL A 240 0.44 8.75 -2.53
CA VAL A 240 -0.32 9.45 -1.48
C VAL A 240 -1.05 10.67 -2.03
N SER A 241 -0.35 11.51 -2.81
CA SER A 241 -0.99 12.65 -3.49
C SER A 241 -2.15 12.21 -4.36
N LEU A 242 -1.95 11.19 -5.20
CA LEU A 242 -2.98 10.70 -6.10
C LEU A 242 -4.19 10.14 -5.34
N ALA A 243 -3.96 9.31 -4.32
CA ALA A 243 -5.01 8.72 -3.51
C ALA A 243 -5.89 9.79 -2.83
N ILE A 244 -5.27 10.85 -2.28
CA ILE A 244 -5.97 11.97 -1.67
C ILE A 244 -6.76 12.76 -2.72
N ASN A 245 -6.15 13.05 -3.88
CA ASN A 245 -6.79 13.80 -4.96
C ASN A 245 -8.02 13.07 -5.52
N LEU A 246 -7.94 11.75 -5.65
CA LEU A 246 -9.07 10.89 -6.02
C LEU A 246 -10.15 10.85 -4.93
N GLY A 247 -9.79 11.14 -3.68
CA GLY A 247 -10.68 11.02 -2.54
C GLY A 247 -10.80 9.58 -2.03
N MET A 248 -9.78 8.73 -2.24
CA MET A 248 -9.74 7.36 -1.72
C MET A 248 -9.91 7.29 -0.20
N ASN A 249 -9.61 8.38 0.50
CA ASN A 249 -9.79 8.53 1.95
C ASN A 249 -11.23 8.75 2.41
N ARG A 250 -12.19 8.88 1.48
CA ARG A 250 -13.61 9.13 1.75
C ARG A 250 -14.41 7.82 1.78
N LYS A 251 -15.49 7.80 2.56
CA LYS A 251 -16.31 6.59 2.78
C LYS A 251 -16.90 6.02 1.48
N ASP A 252 -17.33 6.89 0.57
CA ASP A 252 -18.09 6.56 -0.64
C ASP A 252 -17.22 6.17 -1.84
N PHE A 253 -15.91 6.46 -1.82
CA PHE A 253 -15.03 6.23 -2.97
C PHE A 253 -15.00 4.75 -3.37
N SER A 254 -14.77 3.85 -2.41
CA SER A 254 -14.71 2.40 -2.68
C SER A 254 -16.02 1.84 -3.28
N GLN A 255 -17.17 2.37 -2.86
CA GLN A 255 -18.48 1.95 -3.35
C GLN A 255 -18.79 2.49 -4.75
N ARG A 256 -18.28 3.69 -5.09
CA ARG A 256 -18.49 4.30 -6.40
C ARG A 256 -17.56 3.73 -7.48
N HIS A 257 -16.37 3.28 -7.09
CA HIS A 257 -15.33 2.84 -8.02
C HIS A 257 -15.11 1.32 -8.03
N GLY A 258 -15.62 0.59 -7.04
CA GLY A 258 -15.64 -0.87 -7.08
C GLY A 258 -16.89 -1.39 -7.79
N ASN A 259 -16.71 -2.14 -8.86
CA ASN A 259 -17.78 -2.78 -9.63
C ASN A 259 -18.49 -3.87 -8.82
N ILE A 260 -17.76 -4.55 -7.94
CA ILE A 260 -18.26 -5.62 -7.05
C ILE A 260 -17.72 -5.45 -5.63
N GLY A 261 -18.33 -6.13 -4.65
CA GLY A 261 -18.01 -5.98 -3.23
C GLY A 261 -16.53 -6.22 -2.90
N ILE A 262 -15.88 -7.16 -3.58
CA ILE A 262 -14.46 -7.48 -3.38
C ILE A 262 -13.50 -6.48 -4.01
N GLU A 263 -13.89 -5.81 -5.09
CA GLU A 263 -13.11 -4.70 -5.64
C GLU A 263 -13.20 -3.48 -4.74
N ALA A 264 -14.40 -3.18 -4.21
CA ALA A 264 -14.56 -2.14 -3.19
C ALA A 264 -13.68 -2.44 -1.95
N GLU A 265 -13.56 -3.71 -1.56
CA GLU A 265 -12.67 -4.14 -0.47
C GLU A 265 -11.18 -3.97 -0.83
N SER A 266 -10.76 -4.34 -2.06
CA SER A 266 -9.41 -4.09 -2.59
C SER A 266 -9.04 -2.60 -2.54
N ILE A 267 -9.97 -1.72 -2.89
CA ILE A 267 -9.79 -0.25 -2.81
C ILE A 267 -9.63 0.21 -1.36
N ARG A 268 -10.46 -0.28 -0.42
CA ARG A 268 -10.32 0.05 1.01
C ARG A 268 -8.96 -0.41 1.56
N ARG A 269 -8.55 -1.64 1.24
CA ARG A 269 -7.24 -2.21 1.60
C ARG A 269 -6.10 -1.36 1.06
N THR A 270 -6.19 -0.89 -0.18
CA THR A 270 -5.20 0.00 -0.78
C THR A 270 -5.00 1.28 0.03
N TRP A 271 -6.08 1.93 0.50
CA TRP A 271 -5.97 3.13 1.33
C TRP A 271 -5.30 2.84 2.68
N TRP A 272 -5.72 1.78 3.36
CA TRP A 272 -5.16 1.43 4.68
C TRP A 272 -3.71 0.96 4.59
N GLU A 273 -3.35 0.23 3.54
CA GLU A 273 -1.96 -0.14 3.25
C GLU A 273 -1.11 1.12 3.03
N LEU A 274 -1.60 2.06 2.22
CA LEU A 274 -0.92 3.34 1.99
C LEU A 274 -0.73 4.13 3.28
N TYR A 275 -1.72 4.15 4.18
CA TYR A 275 -1.61 4.77 5.50
C TYR A 275 -0.51 4.13 6.36
N VAL A 276 -0.46 2.79 6.39
CA VAL A 276 0.54 2.03 7.17
C VAL A 276 1.95 2.24 6.60
N ILE A 277 2.12 2.12 5.29
CA ILE A 277 3.42 2.22 4.62
C ILE A 277 3.98 3.65 4.70
N ASP A 278 3.17 4.69 4.51
CA ASP A 278 3.58 6.10 4.71
C ASP A 278 4.06 6.33 6.15
N GLY A 279 3.34 5.78 7.14
CA GLY A 279 3.74 5.83 8.54
C GLY A 279 5.06 5.09 8.85
N ILE A 280 5.23 3.87 8.34
CA ILE A 280 6.46 3.08 8.52
C ILE A 280 7.66 3.77 7.89
N MET A 281 7.54 4.22 6.63
CA MET A 281 8.63 4.89 5.92
C MET A 281 9.01 6.22 6.57
N ALA A 282 8.03 6.99 7.06
CA ALA A 282 8.28 8.20 7.82
C ALA A 282 9.03 7.90 9.13
N ALA A 283 8.61 6.86 9.86
CA ALA A 283 9.27 6.46 11.11
C ALA A 283 10.72 6.03 10.89
N LEU A 284 11.01 5.24 9.85
CA LEU A 284 12.37 4.83 9.47
C LEU A 284 13.26 6.04 9.12
N GLN A 285 12.67 7.08 8.54
CA GLN A 285 13.35 8.33 8.20
C GLN A 285 13.37 9.35 9.36
N ARG A 286 12.85 8.98 10.54
CA ARG A 286 12.74 9.86 11.73
C ARG A 286 11.89 11.11 11.49
N ASN A 287 10.92 11.01 10.60
CA ASN A 287 9.92 12.05 10.37
C ASN A 287 8.77 11.89 11.38
N PRO A 288 8.46 12.92 12.19
CA PRO A 288 7.45 12.82 13.24
C PRO A 288 6.00 12.85 12.72
N THR A 289 5.82 13.14 11.44
CA THR A 289 4.51 13.26 10.77
C THR A 289 4.59 12.69 9.37
N PHE A 290 3.48 12.15 8.88
CA PHE A 290 3.33 11.63 7.52
C PHE A 290 2.00 12.10 6.92
N ARG A 291 1.88 12.08 5.60
CA ARG A 291 0.80 12.77 4.88
C ARG A 291 -0.55 12.09 5.06
N CYS A 292 -0.59 10.76 5.07
CA CYS A 292 -1.83 10.03 5.35
C CYS A 292 -2.41 10.35 6.75
N HIS A 293 -1.56 10.71 7.73
CA HIS A 293 -1.99 11.08 9.08
C HIS A 293 -2.61 12.48 9.19
N THR A 294 -2.28 13.40 8.27
CA THR A 294 -2.77 14.79 8.36
C THR A 294 -4.24 14.91 7.95
N ILE A 295 -4.82 13.84 7.40
CA ILE A 295 -6.19 13.78 6.93
C ILE A 295 -6.93 12.73 7.76
N LYS A 296 -8.08 13.10 8.32
CA LYS A 296 -8.94 12.13 9.01
C LYS A 296 -9.52 11.15 7.97
N PRO A 297 -9.23 9.85 8.04
CA PRO A 297 -9.80 8.89 7.11
C PRO A 297 -11.27 8.61 7.46
N GLU A 298 -12.12 8.57 6.45
CA GLU A 298 -13.52 8.13 6.55
C GLU A 298 -13.73 6.73 5.97
N VAL A 299 -12.69 6.19 5.32
CA VAL A 299 -12.67 4.82 4.78
C VAL A 299 -12.97 3.84 5.89
N LEU A 300 -13.90 2.93 5.63
CA LEU A 300 -14.22 1.86 6.55
C LEU A 300 -13.07 0.85 6.61
N LEU A 301 -12.98 0.13 7.73
CA LEU A 301 -11.90 -0.81 7.97
C LEU A 301 -12.03 -2.04 7.05
N PRO A 302 -10.90 -2.61 6.60
CA PRO A 302 -10.89 -3.85 5.83
C PRO A 302 -11.47 -5.02 6.64
N CYS A 303 -11.99 -6.02 5.94
CA CYS A 303 -12.37 -7.29 6.56
C CYS A 303 -11.15 -8.21 6.78
N ASP A 304 -11.35 -9.31 7.51
CA ASP A 304 -10.31 -10.33 7.71
C ASP A 304 -9.81 -10.96 6.41
N GLU A 305 -8.52 -11.32 6.36
CA GLU A 305 -7.86 -11.90 5.19
C GLU A 305 -8.57 -13.16 4.65
N ASN A 306 -9.04 -14.04 5.53
CA ASN A 306 -9.74 -15.25 5.11
C ASN A 306 -11.08 -14.94 4.41
N LEU A 307 -11.78 -13.87 4.83
CA LEU A 307 -13.02 -13.45 4.20
C LEU A 307 -12.75 -12.83 2.83
N TYR A 308 -11.70 -12.02 2.72
CA TYR A 308 -11.25 -11.43 1.46
C TYR A 308 -10.81 -12.49 0.46
N HIS A 309 -9.99 -13.46 0.88
CA HIS A 309 -9.50 -14.54 0.03
C HIS A 309 -10.64 -15.42 -0.53
N ASN A 310 -11.67 -15.66 0.28
CA ASN A 310 -12.81 -16.49 -0.10
C ASN A 310 -13.95 -15.72 -0.79
N ASN A 311 -13.77 -14.42 -1.05
CA ASN A 311 -14.81 -13.56 -1.63
C ASN A 311 -16.12 -13.50 -0.81
N THR A 312 -16.00 -13.52 0.51
CA THR A 312 -17.14 -13.42 1.45
C THR A 312 -17.07 -12.09 2.19
N ILE A 313 -17.25 -10.98 1.46
CA ILE A 313 -17.05 -9.64 2.00
C ILE A 313 -18.21 -9.24 2.92
N PRO A 314 -17.98 -9.04 4.24
CA PRO A 314 -19.01 -8.62 5.17
C PRO A 314 -19.31 -7.12 5.03
N GLU A 315 -20.34 -6.65 5.73
CA GLU A 315 -20.59 -5.21 5.87
C GLU A 315 -19.39 -4.55 6.59
N PRO A 316 -18.73 -3.55 5.96
CA PRO A 316 -17.55 -2.92 6.52
C PRO A 316 -17.90 -2.02 7.71
N PHE A 317 -17.00 -1.95 8.69
CA PHE A 317 -17.20 -1.20 9.92
C PHE A 317 -16.31 0.04 9.99
N SER A 318 -16.80 1.09 10.64
CA SER A 318 -16.03 2.32 10.88
C SER A 318 -15.02 2.14 12.01
N MET A 319 -14.01 3.01 12.04
CA MET A 319 -13.06 3.09 13.15
C MET A 319 -13.78 3.33 14.49
N ALA A 320 -14.81 4.19 14.51
CA ALA A 320 -15.59 4.44 15.72
C ALA A 320 -16.34 3.19 16.23
N GLN A 321 -16.89 2.37 15.31
CA GLN A 321 -17.51 1.09 15.68
C GLN A 321 -16.47 0.07 16.17
N PHE A 322 -15.26 0.07 15.61
CA PHE A 322 -14.17 -0.75 16.10
C PHE A 322 -13.73 -0.34 17.52
N ASP A 323 -13.56 0.95 17.78
CA ASP A 323 -13.21 1.45 19.12
C ASP A 323 -14.31 1.16 20.15
N ALA A 324 -15.58 1.25 19.73
CA ALA A 324 -16.73 0.95 20.58
C ALA A 324 -16.84 -0.53 20.96
N ARG A 325 -16.32 -1.46 20.13
CA ARG A 325 -16.37 -2.91 20.42
C ARG A 325 -15.64 -3.29 21.70
N VAL A 326 -14.57 -2.57 22.06
CA VAL A 326 -13.84 -2.76 23.32
C VAL A 326 -14.73 -2.52 24.56
N TYR A 327 -15.87 -1.84 24.37
CA TYR A 327 -16.79 -1.44 25.43
C TYR A 327 -18.17 -2.11 25.35
N ASN A 328 -18.43 -2.94 24.32
CA ASN A 328 -19.76 -3.51 24.05
C ASN A 328 -19.90 -4.99 24.45
N ASP A 329 -18.93 -5.60 25.15
CA ASP A 329 -19.06 -6.95 25.71
C ASP A 329 -19.83 -6.95 27.06
N GLU A 330 -20.98 -6.29 27.10
CA GLU A 330 -21.98 -6.40 28.17
C GLU A 330 -23.37 -6.50 27.54
N ASP A 331 -23.83 -7.73 27.30
CA ASP A 331 -25.21 -8.22 27.49
C ASP A 331 -25.27 -9.76 27.36
#